data_AF-A0A7W0NPJ9-F1
#
_entry.id   AF-A0A7W0NPJ9-F1
#
_cell.length_a   1.000
_cell.length_b   1.000
_cell.length_c   1.000
_cell.angle_alpha   90.00
_cell.angle_beta   90.00
_cell.angle_gamma   90.00
#
_symmetry.space_group_name_H-M   'P 1'
#
loop_
_entity.id
_entity.type
_entity.pdbx_description
1 polymer ?
#
loop_
_entity_poly.entity_id
_entity_poly.type
_entity_poly.pdbx_seq_one_letter_code
_entity_poly.pdbx_strand_id
1 'polypeptide(L)'
;RGEICKIPGIGPVSPRIAREISEDAFLSGVFHDGKDLRQFRRWSRSIPVEVAIALELGKPPSFDGVACVDCGNRFRTEFDHVQPCVAGGPSSNGNIRPRCWGCHRAKTERDRSAGKLVPPEPDRAGGVRRFDRRWRGNAATLSEPARPT
;
A
#
# COMPACT_ATOMS: atom_id res chain seq x y z
N ARG A 1 24.80 0.33 -22.10
CA ARG A 1 24.42 0.18 -20.67
C ARG A 1 24.08 -1.29 -20.46
N GLY A 2 24.61 -1.94 -19.42
CA GLY A 2 24.34 -3.36 -19.13
C GLY A 2 23.03 -3.56 -18.36
N GLU A 3 22.47 -4.76 -18.46
CA GLU A 3 21.32 -5.20 -17.65
C GLU A 3 21.72 -5.29 -16.18
N ILE A 4 20.86 -4.79 -15.29
CA ILE A 4 21.05 -4.85 -13.84
C ILE A 4 19.92 -5.70 -13.27
N CYS A 5 20.26 -6.84 -12.68
CA CYS A 5 19.33 -7.62 -11.88
C CYS A 5 19.65 -7.41 -10.40
N LYS A 6 18.63 -7.33 -9.56
CA LYS A 6 18.80 -7.28 -8.11
C LYS A 6 17.56 -7.84 -7.43
N ILE A 7 17.76 -8.34 -6.21
CA ILE A 7 16.66 -8.69 -5.34
C ILE A 7 16.50 -7.54 -4.33
N PRO A 8 15.31 -6.91 -4.26
CA PRO A 8 15.02 -5.88 -3.27
C PRO A 8 15.44 -6.32 -1.86
N GLY A 9 16.32 -5.55 -1.23
CA GLY A 9 16.81 -5.84 0.12
C GLY A 9 17.90 -6.90 0.28
N ILE A 10 18.30 -7.60 -0.79
CA ILE A 10 19.48 -8.49 -0.77
C ILE A 10 20.65 -7.82 -1.49
N GLY A 11 20.41 -7.31 -2.70
CA GLY A 11 21.47 -6.70 -3.51
C GLY A 11 21.51 -7.22 -4.95
N PRO A 12 22.59 -6.93 -5.68
CA PRO A 12 22.71 -7.25 -7.10
C PRO A 12 22.80 -8.76 -7.32
N VAL A 13 22.22 -9.21 -8.42
CA VAL A 13 22.30 -10.58 -8.94
C VAL A 13 22.83 -10.49 -10.37
N SER A 14 23.68 -11.42 -10.78
CA SER A 14 24.14 -11.42 -12.18
C SER A 14 22.96 -11.75 -13.11
N PRO A 15 22.85 -11.10 -14.28
CA PRO A 15 21.79 -11.41 -15.26
C PRO A 15 21.77 -12.88 -15.69
N ARG A 16 22.94 -13.53 -15.73
CA ARG A 16 23.05 -14.96 -16.01
C ARG A 16 22.29 -15.80 -14.97
N ILE A 17 22.55 -15.57 -13.69
CA ILE A 17 21.91 -16.32 -12.59
C ILE A 17 20.41 -16.01 -12.54
N ALA A 18 20.01 -14.75 -12.78
CA ALA A 18 18.60 -14.38 -12.85
C ALA A 18 17.87 -15.14 -13.98
N ARG A 19 18.54 -15.34 -15.12
CA ARG A 19 18.01 -16.13 -16.23
C ARG A 19 17.90 -17.62 -15.90
N GLU A 20 18.92 -18.20 -15.28
CA GLU A 20 18.88 -19.60 -14.83
C GLU A 20 17.71 -19.83 -13.84
N ILE A 21 17.50 -18.93 -12.88
CA ILE A 21 16.35 -18.98 -11.95
C ILE A 21 15.00 -18.81 -12.67
N SER A 22 14.97 -18.06 -13.79
CA SER A 22 13.72 -17.83 -14.52
C SER A 22 13.22 -19.05 -15.29
N GLU A 23 14.05 -20.07 -15.50
CA GLU A 23 13.69 -21.25 -16.32
C GLU A 23 12.55 -22.07 -15.72
N ASP A 24 12.40 -22.09 -14.40
CA ASP A 24 11.33 -22.80 -13.69
C ASP A 24 10.40 -21.88 -12.88
N ALA A 25 10.61 -20.56 -12.94
CA ALA A 25 9.85 -19.59 -12.16
C ALA A 25 8.58 -19.11 -12.87
N PHE A 26 7.49 -18.98 -12.10
CA PHE A 26 6.33 -18.20 -12.54
C PHE A 26 6.63 -16.71 -12.33
N LEU A 27 6.82 -15.98 -13.43
CA LEU A 27 7.16 -14.55 -13.39
C LEU A 27 5.95 -13.66 -13.71
N SER A 28 5.82 -12.57 -12.96
CA SER A 28 4.94 -11.45 -13.27
C SER A 28 5.80 -10.20 -13.47
N GLY A 29 5.70 -9.56 -14.63
CA GLY A 29 6.50 -8.40 -15.00
C GLY A 29 5.69 -7.11 -15.00
N VAL A 30 6.30 -6.01 -14.54
CA VAL A 30 5.75 -4.65 -14.64
C VAL A 30 6.71 -3.83 -15.50
N PHE A 31 6.19 -3.23 -16.57
CA PHE A 31 6.95 -2.28 -17.38
C PHE A 31 6.90 -0.90 -16.73
N HIS A 32 8.04 -0.36 -16.33
CA HIS A 32 8.15 1.08 -16.10
C HIS A 32 8.51 1.71 -17.45
N ASP A 33 7.71 2.68 -17.92
CA ASP A 33 7.79 3.46 -19.20
C ASP A 33 6.64 3.25 -20.24
N GLY A 34 5.51 2.60 -19.88
CA GLY A 34 4.23 2.66 -20.63
C GLY A 34 3.16 1.70 -20.07
N LYS A 35 1.84 1.98 -19.95
CA LYS A 35 0.88 2.89 -20.61
C LYS A 35 -0.04 3.62 -19.60
N ASP A 36 -0.59 4.73 -20.07
CA ASP A 36 -1.63 5.61 -19.51
C ASP A 36 -2.67 5.02 -18.52
N LEU A 37 -2.69 5.52 -17.28
CA LEU A 37 -3.66 5.17 -16.22
C LEU A 37 -4.95 6.04 -16.22
N ARG A 38 -5.13 6.98 -17.17
CA ARG A 38 -6.26 7.92 -17.19
C ARG A 38 -7.64 7.24 -17.31
N GLN A 39 -7.69 6.00 -17.83
CA GLN A 39 -8.93 5.23 -17.99
C GLN A 39 -9.16 4.20 -16.86
N PHE A 40 -8.34 4.21 -15.80
CA PHE A 40 -8.52 3.28 -14.69
C PHE A 40 -9.67 3.74 -13.77
N ARG A 41 -10.82 3.07 -13.90
CA ARG A 41 -11.91 3.16 -12.92
C ARG A 41 -12.06 1.86 -12.16
N ARG A 42 -12.25 1.95 -10.84
CA ARG A 42 -12.49 0.81 -9.95
C ARG A 42 -13.83 0.94 -9.23
N TRP A 43 -14.58 -0.15 -9.21
CA TRP A 43 -15.82 -0.34 -8.44
C TRP A 43 -15.69 -1.50 -7.45
N SER A 44 -14.51 -1.68 -6.83
CA SER A 44 -14.26 -2.73 -5.84
C SER A 44 -13.43 -2.22 -4.65
N ARG A 45 -13.53 -2.93 -3.51
CA ARG A 45 -12.78 -2.62 -2.28
C ARG A 45 -11.36 -3.18 -2.28
N SER A 46 -11.09 -4.23 -3.05
CA SER A 46 -9.78 -4.87 -3.13
C SER A 46 -8.89 -4.15 -4.15
N ILE A 47 -7.60 -4.07 -3.87
CA ILE A 47 -6.62 -3.54 -4.82
C ILE A 47 -6.35 -4.65 -5.85
N PRO A 48 -6.49 -4.40 -7.17
CA PRO A 48 -6.07 -5.37 -8.19
C PRO A 48 -4.61 -5.76 -7.98
N VAL A 49 -4.28 -7.03 -8.23
CA VAL A 49 -2.96 -7.58 -7.89
C VAL A 49 -1.83 -6.82 -8.59
N GLU A 50 -2.04 -6.37 -9.83
CA GLU A 50 -1.09 -5.61 -10.62
C GLU A 50 -0.80 -4.24 -10.00
N VAL A 51 -1.84 -3.58 -9.46
CA VAL A 51 -1.70 -2.29 -8.77
C VAL A 51 -1.02 -2.47 -7.42
N ALA A 52 -1.32 -3.56 -6.70
CA ALA A 52 -0.63 -3.88 -5.46
C ALA A 52 0.87 -4.12 -5.70
N ILE A 53 1.21 -4.96 -6.69
CA ILE A 53 2.60 -5.19 -7.11
C ILE A 53 3.27 -3.87 -7.47
N ALA A 54 2.64 -3.02 -8.29
CA ALA A 54 3.22 -1.73 -8.68
C ALA A 54 3.48 -0.79 -7.50
N LEU A 55 2.58 -0.76 -6.51
CA LEU A 55 2.75 0.02 -5.28
C LEU A 55 3.86 -0.54 -4.38
N GLU A 56 4.04 -1.87 -4.39
CA GLU A 56 5.02 -2.57 -3.57
C GLU A 56 6.44 -2.53 -4.14
N LEU A 57 6.61 -2.27 -5.44
CA LEU A 57 7.93 -2.12 -6.09
C LEU A 57 8.74 -0.93 -5.55
N GLY A 58 8.09 0.06 -4.93
CA GLY A 58 8.78 1.26 -4.43
C GLY A 58 9.10 2.28 -5.54
N LYS A 59 9.90 3.29 -5.21
CA LYS A 59 10.13 4.42 -6.13
C LYS A 59 11.17 4.08 -7.22
N PRO A 60 10.95 4.51 -8.48
CA PRO A 60 11.98 4.48 -9.50
C PRO A 60 13.17 5.39 -9.13
N PRO A 61 14.37 5.15 -9.70
CA PRO A 61 14.70 4.05 -10.61
C PRO A 61 15.11 2.77 -9.85
N SER A 62 15.24 2.85 -8.52
CA SER A 62 15.79 1.74 -7.76
C SER A 62 14.76 0.63 -7.56
N PHE A 63 13.47 0.94 -7.42
CA PHE A 63 12.46 -0.07 -7.10
C PHE A 63 12.88 -0.99 -5.94
N ASP A 64 13.41 -0.39 -4.86
CA ASP A 64 13.94 -1.17 -3.72
C ASP A 64 12.85 -1.88 -2.91
N GLY A 65 11.60 -1.80 -3.35
CA GLY A 65 10.47 -2.36 -2.66
C GLY A 65 10.10 -1.61 -1.40
N VAL A 66 9.07 -2.13 -0.75
CA VAL A 66 8.58 -1.69 0.54
C VAL A 66 9.57 -2.07 1.64
N ALA A 67 9.79 -1.15 2.59
CA ALA A 67 10.62 -1.39 3.77
C ALA A 67 9.80 -1.14 5.04
N CYS A 68 10.08 -1.92 6.08
CA CYS A 68 9.53 -1.70 7.41
C CYS A 68 9.86 -0.29 7.88
N VAL A 69 8.85 0.48 8.29
CA VAL A 69 9.04 1.85 8.79
C VAL A 69 9.82 1.92 10.09
N ASP A 70 9.88 0.82 10.85
CA ASP A 70 10.50 0.80 12.18
C ASP A 70 11.95 0.29 12.14
N CYS A 71 12.29 -0.67 11.27
CA CYS A 71 13.62 -1.30 11.25
C CYS A 71 14.27 -1.40 9.86
N GLY A 72 13.59 -0.96 8.79
CA GLY A 72 14.11 -1.02 7.42
C GLY A 72 14.12 -2.42 6.78
N ASN A 73 13.73 -3.48 7.49
CA ASN A 73 13.61 -4.82 6.91
C ASN A 73 12.62 -4.82 5.73
N ARG A 74 13.01 -5.46 4.62
CA ARG A 74 12.25 -5.52 3.38
C ARG A 74 11.54 -6.87 3.16
N PHE A 75 11.74 -7.82 4.08
CA PHE A 75 11.11 -9.14 4.00
C PHE A 75 9.87 -9.22 4.89
N ARG A 76 8.83 -9.90 4.37
CA ARG A 76 7.59 -10.21 5.10
C ARG A 76 6.98 -8.95 5.73
N THR A 77 6.91 -7.88 4.93
CA THR A 77 6.27 -6.62 5.33
C THR A 77 4.77 -6.73 5.17
N GLU A 78 4.06 -6.38 6.22
CA GLU A 78 2.61 -6.30 6.28
C GLU A 78 2.20 -4.82 6.29
N PHE A 79 1.17 -4.49 5.52
CA PHE A 79 0.57 -3.16 5.51
C PHE A 79 -0.49 -3.06 6.61
N ASP A 80 -0.11 -2.48 7.74
CA ASP A 80 -0.96 -2.40 8.92
C ASP A 80 -1.43 -0.97 9.20
N HIS A 81 -2.61 -0.86 9.81
CA HIS A 81 -3.16 0.43 10.20
C HIS A 81 -2.38 1.01 11.38
N VAL A 82 -1.92 2.27 11.26
CA VAL A 82 -1.25 3.00 12.35
C VAL A 82 -2.21 3.16 13.53
N GLN A 83 -3.41 3.67 13.27
CA GLN A 83 -4.54 3.60 14.20
C GLN A 83 -5.43 2.41 13.85
N PRO A 84 -5.62 1.43 14.75
CA PRO A 84 -6.44 0.25 14.47
C PRO A 84 -7.85 0.61 13.98
N CYS A 85 -8.37 -0.11 12.98
CA CYS A 85 -9.74 0.08 12.48
C CYS A 85 -10.78 -0.10 13.58
N VAL A 86 -10.56 -1.05 14.51
CA VAL A 86 -11.46 -1.29 15.65
C VAL A 86 -11.57 -0.04 16.54
N ALA A 87 -10.48 0.72 16.70
CA ALA A 87 -10.46 1.98 17.42
C ALA A 87 -10.91 3.19 16.57
N GLY A 88 -11.65 2.96 15.49
CA GLY A 88 -12.14 4.02 14.59
C GLY A 88 -11.09 4.57 13.63
N GLY A 89 -9.94 3.93 13.46
CA GLY A 89 -8.92 4.33 12.50
C GLY A 89 -9.44 4.27 11.05
N PRO A 90 -9.19 5.27 10.19
CA PRO A 90 -9.70 5.27 8.82
C PRO A 90 -8.96 4.24 7.95
N SER A 91 -9.69 3.52 7.10
CA SER A 91 -9.10 2.68 6.05
C SER A 91 -8.64 3.54 4.89
N SER A 92 -7.45 4.14 5.02
CA SER A 92 -6.87 5.07 4.05
C SER A 92 -5.36 4.89 3.94
N ASN A 93 -4.78 5.23 2.79
CA ASN A 93 -3.34 5.12 2.56
C ASN A 93 -2.51 5.93 3.58
N GLY A 94 -3.05 7.03 4.12
CA GLY A 94 -2.38 7.84 5.15
C GLY A 94 -2.30 7.15 6.52
N ASN A 95 -3.23 6.23 6.81
CA ASN A 95 -3.27 5.48 8.06
C ASN A 95 -2.66 4.07 7.91
N ILE A 96 -2.07 3.71 6.77
CA ILE A 96 -1.46 2.41 6.56
C ILE A 96 0.06 2.59 6.48
N ARG A 97 0.81 1.75 7.19
CA ARG A 97 2.28 1.74 7.14
C ARG A 97 2.82 0.31 7.03
N PRO A 98 3.86 0.08 6.21
CA PRO A 98 4.48 -1.23 6.10
C PRO A 98 5.37 -1.53 7.31
N ARG A 99 5.20 -2.72 7.91
CA ARG A 99 6.03 -3.22 9.01
C ARG A 99 6.37 -4.68 8.80
N CYS A 100 7.58 -5.11 9.12
CA CYS A 100 7.86 -6.54 9.16
C CYS A 100 7.08 -7.20 10.31
N TRP A 101 6.86 -8.50 10.20
CA TRP A 101 6.12 -9.29 11.20
C TRP A 101 6.54 -9.00 12.66
N GLY A 102 7.85 -8.92 12.94
CA GLY A 102 8.35 -8.64 14.30
C GLY A 102 7.96 -7.26 14.82
N CYS A 103 8.12 -6.22 14.00
CA CYS A 103 7.72 -4.85 14.36
C CYS A 103 6.20 -4.70 14.44
N HIS A 104 5.45 -5.40 13.59
CA HIS A 104 3.99 -5.44 13.64
C HIS A 104 3.47 -6.10 14.91
N ARG A 105 4.05 -7.24 15.31
CA ARG A 105 3.77 -7.90 16.59
C ARG A 105 4.03 -6.98 17.78
N ALA A 106 5.16 -6.29 17.79
CA ALA A 106 5.48 -5.32 18.84
C ALA A 106 4.48 -4.15 18.88
N LYS A 107 4.09 -3.61 17.72
CA LYS A 107 3.03 -2.59 17.65
C LYS A 107 1.70 -3.11 18.21
N THR A 108 1.30 -4.30 17.80
CA THR A 108 0.03 -4.90 18.22
C THR A 108 -0.02 -5.07 19.73
N GLU A 109 1.09 -5.46 20.36
CA GLU A 109 1.18 -5.53 21.82
C GLU A 109 1.07 -4.15 22.47
N ARG A 110 1.79 -3.15 21.95
CA ARG A 110 1.65 -1.76 22.44
C ARG A 110 0.22 -1.23 22.32
N ASP A 111 -0.45 -1.51 21.20
CA ASP A 111 -1.85 -1.12 20.99
C ASP A 111 -2.79 -1.84 21.96
N ARG A 112 -2.53 -3.13 22.26
CA ARG A 112 -3.26 -3.90 23.27
C ARG A 112 -3.09 -3.29 24.66
N SER A 113 -1.84 -3.04 25.08
CA SER A 113 -1.54 -2.44 26.38
C SER A 113 -2.13 -1.03 26.51
N ALA A 114 -2.24 -0.30 25.40
CA ALA A 114 -2.87 1.02 25.34
C ALA A 114 -4.41 0.98 25.21
N GLY A 115 -5.04 -0.20 25.26
CA GLY A 115 -6.49 -0.34 25.16
C GLY A 115 -7.07 0.02 23.78
N LYS A 116 -6.27 0.01 22.70
CA LYS A 116 -6.71 0.39 21.35
C LYS A 116 -7.32 -0.75 20.55
N LEU A 117 -7.41 -1.96 21.11
CA LEU A 117 -7.98 -3.12 20.43
C LEU A 117 -9.47 -3.34 20.77
N VAL A 118 -10.10 -2.35 21.40
CA VAL A 118 -11.54 -2.34 21.68
C VAL A 118 -12.23 -1.25 20.87
N PRO A 119 -13.51 -1.43 20.48
CA PRO A 119 -14.28 -0.38 19.86
C PRO A 119 -14.43 0.83 20.79
N PRO A 120 -14.38 2.07 20.26
CA PRO A 120 -14.75 3.23 21.06
C PRO A 120 -16.22 3.12 21.48
N GLU A 121 -16.57 3.69 22.63
CA GLU A 121 -17.98 3.76 23.03
C GLU A 121 -18.82 4.44 21.92
N PRO A 122 -20.02 3.92 21.65
CA PRO A 122 -20.93 4.59 20.71
C PRO A 122 -21.22 5.99 21.23
N ASP A 123 -21.15 6.98 20.33
CA ASP A 123 -21.54 8.35 20.65
C ASP A 123 -23.00 8.37 21.15
N ARG A 124 -23.24 8.94 22.33
CA ARG A 124 -24.58 9.08 22.93
C ARG A 124 -25.52 9.91 22.07
N ALA A 125 -25.00 10.67 21.10
CA ALA A 125 -25.77 11.42 20.13
C ALA A 125 -26.20 10.61 18.90
N GLY A 126 -26.54 9.32 19.03
CA GLY A 126 -27.39 8.57 18.06
C GLY A 126 -26.94 8.52 16.59
N GLY A 127 -25.77 9.02 16.25
CA GLY A 127 -25.21 8.98 14.92
C GLY A 127 -24.43 7.70 14.79
N VAL A 128 -25.08 6.64 14.28
CA VAL A 128 -24.34 5.49 13.76
C VAL A 128 -23.27 6.08 12.85
N ARG A 129 -21.98 6.02 13.25
CA ARG A 129 -20.89 6.21 12.29
C ARG A 129 -20.96 4.98 11.40
N ARG A 130 -21.95 4.97 10.51
CA ARG A 130 -22.06 4.06 9.40
C ARG A 130 -20.69 4.16 8.77
N PHE A 131 -19.93 3.07 8.78
CA PHE A 131 -18.78 2.90 7.91
C PHE A 131 -19.26 3.39 6.53
N ASP A 132 -18.93 4.63 6.17
CA ASP A 132 -19.50 5.28 5.00
C ASP A 132 -18.83 4.57 3.83
N ARG A 133 -19.48 3.49 3.39
CA ARG A 133 -19.12 2.65 2.25
C ARG A 133 -19.18 3.42 0.93
N ARG A 134 -19.37 4.74 0.99
CA ARG A 134 -19.31 5.64 -0.13
C ARG A 134 -17.98 6.38 -0.05
N TRP A 135 -17.05 5.99 -0.91
CA TRP A 135 -15.89 6.79 -1.28
C TRP A 135 -16.37 8.23 -1.55
N ARG A 136 -16.15 9.15 -0.60
CA ARG A 136 -16.23 10.59 -0.85
C ARG A 136 -14.91 10.95 -1.49
N GLY A 137 -14.86 10.81 -2.81
CA GLY A 137 -13.85 11.50 -3.59
C GLY A 137 -13.88 12.97 -3.20
N ASN A 138 -12.71 13.57 -2.98
CA ASN A 138 -12.60 15.01 -2.88
C ASN A 138 -13.19 15.61 -4.16
N ALA A 139 -14.41 16.11 -4.07
CA ALA A 139 -14.90 17.13 -4.98
C ALA A 139 -14.13 18.40 -4.63
N ALA A 140 -12.87 18.45 -5.09
CA ALA A 140 -12.21 19.71 -5.30
C ALA A 140 -13.10 20.47 -6.29
N THR A 141 -13.65 21.58 -5.81
CA THR A 141 -14.20 22.72 -6.55
C THR A 141 -13.81 22.72 -8.03
N LEU A 142 -14.70 22.22 -8.89
CA LEU A 142 -14.69 22.56 -10.30
C LEU A 142 -15.58 23.80 -10.45
N SER A 143 -14.97 24.97 -10.36
CA SER A 143 -15.53 26.18 -10.96
C SER A 143 -15.67 25.93 -12.47
N GLU A 144 -16.89 26.04 -12.99
CA GLU A 144 -17.19 25.95 -14.42
C GLU A 144 -16.41 27.04 -15.18
N PRO A 145 -15.73 26.73 -16.30
CA PRO A 145 -15.27 27.78 -17.21
C PRO A 145 -16.47 28.35 -17.97
N ALA A 146 -16.60 29.68 -17.94
CA ALA A 146 -17.59 30.44 -18.70
C ALA A 146 -17.52 30.08 -20.20
N ARG A 147 -18.69 29.87 -20.81
CA ARG A 147 -18.80 29.69 -22.27
C ARG A 147 -18.44 31.01 -22.97
N PRO A 148 -17.55 31.02 -23.98
CA PRO A 148 -17.39 32.19 -24.83
C PRO A 148 -18.65 32.38 -25.69
N THR A 149 -19.02 33.64 -25.84
CA THR A 149 -20.15 34.19 -26.62
C THR A 149 -20.06 33.87 -28.11
#